data_AF-A0A7W1S7T7-F1
#
_entry.id   AF-A0A7W1S7T7-F1
#
_cell.length_a   1.000
_cell.length_b   1.000
_cell.length_c   1.000
_cell.angle_alpha   90.00
_cell.angle_beta   90.00
_cell.angle_gamma   90.00
#
_symmetry.space_group_name_H-M   'P 1'
#
loop_
_entity.id
_entity.type
_entity.pdbx_description
1 polymer ?
#
loop_
_entity_poly.entity_id
_entity_poly.type
_entity_poly.pdbx_seq_one_letter_code
_entity_poly.pdbx_strand_id
1 'polypeptide(L)'
;AFIANRSGTGSSVIFDYFYNEALNDTRHGYGKAMRRAAKLSGEDYMFGIDEGQIEPFLSQRGFRDVHSVELPELKPLYFTGKNAKRVLPTGIAIASATVNKVTT
;
A
#
# COMPACT_ATOMS: atom_id res chain seq x y z
N ALA A 1 -4.40 -4.72 -19.23
CA ALA A 1 -2.93 -4.54 -19.27
C ALA A 1 -2.49 -3.89 -17.96
N PHE A 2 -1.44 -4.38 -17.31
CA PHE A 2 -0.95 -3.77 -16.07
C PHE A 2 -0.08 -2.54 -16.35
N ILE A 3 0.12 -1.68 -15.35
CA ILE A 3 0.85 -0.41 -15.48
C ILE A 3 2.23 -0.63 -16.13
N ALA A 4 2.99 -1.63 -15.65
CA ALA A 4 4.31 -1.98 -16.20
C ALA A 4 4.32 -2.23 -17.72
N ASN A 5 3.25 -2.80 -18.27
CA ASN A 5 3.17 -3.09 -19.72
C ASN A 5 3.04 -1.81 -20.56
N ARG A 6 2.57 -0.71 -19.95
CA ARG A 6 2.42 0.60 -20.59
C ARG A 6 3.51 1.60 -20.17
N SER A 7 4.48 1.18 -19.36
CA SER A 7 5.56 2.00 -18.85
C SER A 7 6.91 1.61 -19.48
N GLY A 8 7.83 2.56 -19.63
CA GLY A 8 9.19 2.29 -20.09
C GLY A 8 10.07 1.71 -18.98
N THR A 9 11.19 1.06 -19.35
CA THR A 9 12.22 0.66 -18.37
C THR A 9 12.67 1.87 -17.55
N GLY A 10 12.81 1.69 -16.24
CA GLY A 10 13.16 2.75 -15.28
C GLY A 10 11.97 3.60 -14.79
N SER A 11 10.75 3.37 -15.30
CA SER A 11 9.55 3.98 -14.70
C SER A 11 9.31 3.42 -13.31
N SER A 12 8.74 4.21 -12.40
CA SER A 12 8.43 3.78 -11.03
C SER A 12 6.95 3.95 -10.68
N VAL A 13 6.47 3.11 -9.77
CA VAL A 13 5.16 3.25 -9.13
C VAL A 13 5.36 3.39 -7.63
N ILE A 14 4.60 4.29 -7.01
CA ILE A 14 4.53 4.45 -5.55
C ILE A 14 3.06 4.57 -5.20
N PHE A 15 2.59 3.78 -4.24
CA PHE A 15 1.19 3.78 -3.83
C PHE A 15 1.04 3.31 -2.38
N ASP A 16 0.00 3.81 -1.73
CA ASP A 16 -0.51 3.26 -0.48
C ASP A 16 -1.35 2.01 -0.75
N TYR A 17 -1.25 1.03 0.14
CA TYR A 17 -2.08 -0.17 0.07
C TYR A 17 -2.54 -0.61 1.46
N PHE A 18 -3.68 -1.30 1.48
CA PHE A 18 -4.25 -1.90 2.68
C PHE A 18 -3.84 -3.37 2.80
N TYR A 19 -3.63 -3.82 4.04
CA TYR A 19 -3.64 -5.24 4.34
C TYR A 19 -5.06 -5.79 4.23
N ASN A 20 -5.21 -6.99 3.67
CA ASN A 20 -6.52 -7.61 3.50
C ASN A 20 -7.26 -7.79 4.84
N GLU A 21 -6.54 -8.12 5.89
CA GLU A 21 -7.07 -8.23 7.25
C GLU A 21 -7.68 -6.90 7.70
N ALA A 22 -6.97 -5.80 7.49
CA ALA A 22 -7.41 -4.47 7.90
C ALA A 22 -8.58 -3.95 7.07
N LEU A 23 -8.58 -4.24 5.76
CA LEU A 23 -9.68 -3.89 4.86
C LEU A 23 -10.98 -4.62 5.24
N ASN A 24 -10.86 -5.87 5.67
CA ASN A 24 -11.99 -6.73 6.02
C ASN A 24 -12.40 -6.66 7.50
N ASP A 25 -11.61 -6.02 8.35
CA ASP A 25 -11.95 -5.87 9.77
C ASP A 25 -13.03 -4.80 9.99
N THR A 26 -14.28 -5.27 10.10
CA THR A 26 -15.45 -4.44 10.41
C THR A 26 -15.62 -4.12 11.89
N ARG A 27 -14.80 -4.70 12.77
CA ARG A 27 -14.85 -4.48 14.22
C ARG A 27 -13.98 -3.29 14.64
N HIS A 28 -12.88 -3.06 13.93
CA HIS A 28 -11.99 -1.92 14.17
C HIS A 28 -12.60 -0.59 13.66
N GLY A 29 -12.44 0.47 14.46
CA GLY A 29 -12.98 1.80 14.15
C GLY A 29 -12.45 2.36 12.82
N TYR A 30 -11.23 2.01 12.44
CA TYR A 30 -10.63 2.42 11.17
C TYR A 30 -11.33 1.77 9.96
N GLY A 31 -11.54 0.45 9.96
CA GLY A 31 -12.27 -0.23 8.88
C GLY A 31 -13.70 0.28 8.71
N LYS A 32 -14.39 0.62 9.80
CA LYS A 32 -15.71 1.28 9.76
C LYS A 32 -15.65 2.68 9.13
N ALA A 33 -14.66 3.49 9.50
CA ALA A 33 -14.47 4.82 8.94
C ALA A 33 -14.18 4.75 7.43
N MET A 34 -13.32 3.80 7.01
CA MET A 34 -12.99 3.55 5.62
C MET A 34 -14.21 3.13 4.78
N ARG A 35 -15.02 2.18 5.26
CA ARG A 35 -16.26 1.79 4.58
C ARG A 35 -17.26 2.95 4.47
N ARG A 36 -17.32 3.81 5.48
CA ARG A 36 -18.18 5.00 5.43
C ARG A 36 -17.66 6.00 4.41
N ALA A 37 -16.35 6.22 4.34
CA ALA A 37 -15.72 7.09 3.36
C ALA A 37 -15.96 6.58 1.93
N ALA A 38 -15.75 5.28 1.69
CA ALA A 38 -16.05 4.62 0.41
C ALA A 38 -17.51 4.80 -0.04
N LYS A 39 -18.48 4.62 0.87
CA LYS A 39 -19.90 4.87 0.56
C LYS A 39 -20.19 6.32 0.20
N LEU A 40 -19.47 7.27 0.80
CA LEU A 40 -19.64 8.70 0.52
C LEU A 40 -18.98 9.12 -0.79
N SER A 41 -17.83 8.53 -1.14
CA SER A 41 -17.16 8.78 -2.41
C SER A 41 -17.83 8.05 -3.58
N GLY A 42 -18.58 6.98 -3.31
CA GLY A 42 -19.07 6.05 -4.34
C GLY A 42 -17.99 5.11 -4.86
N GLU A 43 -16.82 5.09 -4.21
CA GLU A 43 -15.68 4.24 -4.58
C GLU A 43 -15.37 3.28 -3.43
N ASP A 44 -15.77 2.02 -3.61
CA ASP A 44 -15.51 0.97 -2.63
C ASP A 44 -14.04 0.55 -2.62
N TYR A 45 -13.49 0.36 -1.43
CA TYR A 45 -12.18 -0.27 -1.26
C TYR A 45 -12.34 -1.78 -1.46
N MET A 46 -11.99 -2.26 -2.64
CA MET A 46 -12.23 -3.65 -3.06
C MET A 46 -11.01 -4.57 -2.94
N PHE A 47 -9.82 -4.00 -2.75
CA PHE A 47 -8.57 -4.73 -2.89
C PHE A 47 -7.60 -4.40 -1.75
N GLY A 48 -7.09 -5.44 -1.11
CA GLY A 48 -5.95 -5.40 -0.21
C GLY A 48 -4.93 -6.46 -0.61
N ILE A 49 -3.75 -6.38 -0.01
CA ILE A 49 -2.65 -7.32 -0.22
C ILE A 49 -2.39 -7.99 1.13
N ASP A 50 -2.20 -9.30 1.18
CA ASP A 50 -1.87 -9.96 2.45
C ASP A 50 -0.49 -9.53 2.95
N GLU A 51 -0.27 -9.59 4.26
CA GLU A 51 1.02 -9.28 4.85
C GLU A 51 2.15 -10.12 4.22
N GLY A 52 3.25 -9.48 3.85
CA GLY A 52 4.37 -10.11 3.15
C GLY A 52 4.14 -10.45 1.67
N GLN A 53 2.97 -10.17 1.08
CA GLN A 53 2.66 -10.52 -0.33
C GLN A 53 2.91 -9.41 -1.35
N ILE A 54 3.32 -8.21 -0.93
CA ILE A 54 3.55 -7.07 -1.83
C ILE A 54 4.63 -7.34 -2.89
N GLU A 55 5.74 -7.95 -2.50
CA GLU A 55 6.83 -8.27 -3.43
C GLU A 55 6.41 -9.32 -4.47
N PRO A 56 5.85 -10.49 -4.10
CA PRO A 56 5.28 -11.41 -5.07
C PRO A 56 4.22 -10.77 -5.97
N PHE A 57 3.34 -9.94 -5.40
CA PHE A 57 2.27 -9.27 -6.14
C PHE A 57 2.81 -8.37 -7.26
N LEU A 58 3.81 -7.53 -6.96
CA LEU A 58 4.38 -6.61 -7.95
C LEU A 58 5.35 -7.32 -8.91
N SER A 59 6.15 -8.26 -8.42
CA SER A 59 7.13 -8.99 -9.24
C SER A 59 6.48 -9.80 -10.36
N GLN A 60 5.36 -10.48 -10.06
CA GLN A 60 4.58 -11.21 -11.07
C GLN A 60 3.98 -10.30 -12.15
N ARG A 61 3.97 -8.98 -11.94
CA ARG A 61 3.35 -7.99 -12.82
C ARG A 61 4.36 -7.09 -13.52
N GLY A 62 5.64 -7.49 -13.56
CA GLY A 62 6.68 -6.83 -14.34
C GLY A 62 7.40 -5.70 -13.60
N PHE A 63 7.25 -5.63 -12.28
CA PHE A 63 8.00 -4.72 -11.43
C PHE A 63 9.19 -5.43 -10.77
N ARG A 64 10.20 -4.65 -10.36
CA ARG A 64 11.38 -5.04 -9.61
C ARG A 64 11.68 -4.00 -8.53
N ASP A 65 12.72 -4.24 -7.74
CA ASP A 65 13.15 -3.35 -6.65
C ASP A 65 11.97 -2.97 -5.75
N VAL A 66 11.19 -3.98 -5.37
CA VAL A 66 9.99 -3.77 -4.59
C VAL A 66 10.39 -3.46 -3.16
N HIS A 67 9.93 -2.33 -2.66
CA HIS A 67 10.07 -1.94 -1.27
C HIS A 67 8.68 -1.69 -0.68
N SER A 68 8.46 -2.18 0.53
CA SER A 68 7.32 -1.77 1.33
C SER A 68 7.84 -1.12 2.60
N VAL A 69 7.19 -0.04 3.02
CA VAL A 69 7.51 0.67 4.25
C VAL A 69 6.27 0.71 5.12
N GLU A 70 6.43 0.21 6.34
CA GLU A 70 5.34 0.07 7.30
C GLU A 70 5.38 1.11 8.42
N LEU A 71 4.29 1.18 9.18
CA LEU A 71 4.19 2.11 10.30
C LEU A 71 5.32 1.97 11.34
N PRO A 72 5.80 0.77 11.72
CA PRO A 72 6.94 0.63 12.63
C PRO A 72 8.22 1.30 12.11
N GLU A 73 8.43 1.37 10.80
CA GLU A 73 9.58 2.02 10.17
C GLU A 73 9.38 3.54 10.07
N LEU A 74 8.17 3.99 9.70
CA LEU A 74 7.85 5.41 9.56
C LEU A 74 7.75 6.14 10.91
N LYS A 75 7.31 5.45 11.97
CA LYS A 75 7.08 6.03 13.29
C LYS A 75 8.31 6.73 13.89
N PRO A 76 9.48 6.08 14.01
CA PRO A 76 10.67 6.73 14.56
C PRO A 76 11.19 7.88 13.68
N LEU A 77 10.92 7.86 12.36
CA LEU A 77 11.37 8.88 11.42
C LEU A 77 10.51 10.15 11.46
N TYR A 78 9.18 9.98 11.46
CA TYR A 78 8.24 11.09 11.19
C TYR A 78 7.34 11.44 12.38
N PHE A 79 7.15 10.53 13.33
CA PHE A 79 6.28 10.74 14.48
C PHE A 79 7.10 10.96 15.74
N THR A 80 7.82 12.08 15.76
CA THR A 80 8.68 12.52 16.86
C THR A 80 8.17 13.83 17.48
N GLY A 81 8.78 14.24 18.61
CA GLY A 81 8.43 15.49 19.31
C GLY A 81 6.94 15.57 19.66
N LYS A 82 6.29 16.68 19.27
CA LYS A 82 4.85 16.89 19.51
C LYS A 82 3.94 15.83 18.86
N ASN A 83 4.43 15.13 17.84
CA ASN A 83 3.67 14.10 17.12
C ASN A 83 3.88 12.68 17.68
N ALA A 84 4.77 12.49 18.66
CA ALA A 84 5.16 11.16 19.15
C ALA A 84 4.01 10.32 19.72
N LYS A 85 2.96 10.98 20.22
CA LYS A 85 1.76 10.35 20.79
C LYS A 85 0.57 10.31 19.83
N ARG A 86 0.76 10.68 18.55
CA ARG A 86 -0.32 10.65 17.57
C ARG A 86 -0.81 9.22 17.39
N VAL A 87 -2.11 9.02 17.53
CA VAL A 87 -2.76 7.74 17.21
C VAL A 87 -2.81 7.62 15.70
N LEU A 88 -2.33 6.50 15.18
CA LEU A 88 -2.21 6.23 13.74
C LEU A 88 -3.01 4.99 13.38
N PRO A 89 -3.64 4.96 12.20
CA PRO A 89 -4.25 3.74 11.71
C PRO A 89 -3.18 2.68 11.44
N THR A 90 -3.49 1.44 11.78
CA THR A 90 -2.70 0.26 11.41
C THR A 90 -3.33 -0.40 10.19
N GLY A 91 -2.58 -1.28 9.51
CA GLY A 91 -3.12 -2.01 8.36
C GLY A 91 -2.94 -1.33 7.01
N ILE A 92 -2.07 -0.33 6.93
CA ILE A 92 -1.71 0.41 5.71
C ILE A 92 -0.20 0.43 5.63
N ALA A 93 0.32 0.29 4.42
CA ALA A 93 1.73 0.46 4.11
C ALA A 93 1.89 1.21 2.78
N ILE A 94 3.13 1.61 2.48
CA ILE A 94 3.48 2.30 1.23
C ILE A 94 4.43 1.39 0.45
N ALA A 95 4.08 1.09 -0.79
CA ALA A 95 4.92 0.34 -1.69
C ALA A 95 5.60 1.26 -2.71
N SER A 96 6.84 0.93 -3.09
CA SER A 96 7.51 1.46 -4.27
C SER A 96 8.11 0.32 -5.09
N ALA A 97 8.13 0.47 -6.42
CA ALA A 97 8.76 -0.48 -7.32
C ALA A 97 9.11 0.15 -8.67
N THR A 98 10.05 -0.48 -9.39
CA THR A 98 10.56 -0.01 -10.69
C THR A 98 10.17 -0.98 -11.82
N VAL A 99 10.00 -0.46 -13.03
CA VAL A 99 9.77 -1.26 -14.24
C VAL A 99 11.12 -1.63 -14.82
N ASN A 100 11.37 -2.93 -14.98
CA ASN A 100 12.56 -3.42 -15.66
C ASN A 100 12.15 -4.45 -16.71
N LYS A 101 11.98 -3.99 -17.95
CA LYS A 101 11.74 -4.87 -19.08
C LYS A 101 13.07 -5.53 -19.44
N VAL A 102 13.16 -6.84 -19.25
CA VAL A 102 14.24 -7.62 -19.88
C VAL A 102 13.99 -7.54 -21.36
N THR A 103 14.81 -6.77 -22.07
CA THR A 103 14.84 -6.81 -23.53
C THR A 103 15.23 -8.24 -23.90
N THR A 104 14.29 -9.00 -24.44
CA THR A 104 14.53 -10.35 -24.96
C THR A 104 14.94 -10.23 -26.42
#